data_AF-A0A3N0BS66-F1
#
_entry.id   AF-A0A3N0BS66-F1
#
_cell.length_a   1.000
_cell.length_b   1.000
_cell.length_c   1.000
_cell.angle_alpha   90.00
_cell.angle_beta   90.00
_cell.angle_gamma   90.00
#
_symmetry.space_group_name_H-M   'P 1'
#
loop_
_entity.id
_entity.type
_entity.pdbx_description
1 polymer ?
#
loop_
_entity_poly.entity_id
_entity_poly.type
_entity_poly.pdbx_seq_one_letter_code
_entity_poly.pdbx_strand_id
1 'polypeptide(L)'
;MTKKIETVEDDAGKATTYHRHPNGGGLLGPGVQAAEDAFIAASTYVEAGARIGSGCRIGRGSWIDCQAVVGDHVFIGDDVYVGRGTVLGARAHVGSHSRIGAGTLIGFGTRLHGDSIVPDGAHLADARPARIAAVRPRKTHGPDARIAA
;
A
#
# COMPACT_ATOMS: atom_id res chain seq x y z
N MET A 1 -17.64 19.42 9.50
CA MET A 1 -17.05 18.90 8.25
C MET A 1 -17.63 17.51 8.01
N THR A 2 -18.41 17.33 6.95
CA THR A 2 -19.12 16.08 6.66
C THR A 2 -18.12 15.01 6.25
N LYS A 3 -17.91 13.97 7.07
CA LYS A 3 -17.09 12.81 6.68
C LYS A 3 -17.72 12.21 5.44
N LYS A 4 -17.04 12.31 4.30
CA LYS A 4 -17.48 11.73 3.03
C LYS A 4 -17.22 10.23 3.12
N ILE A 5 -18.30 9.45 3.18
CA ILE A 5 -18.29 8.00 3.30
C ILE A 5 -18.56 7.43 1.91
N GLU A 6 -17.75 6.48 1.46
CA GLU A 6 -17.92 5.80 0.18
C GLU A 6 -18.08 4.31 0.45
N THR A 7 -19.22 3.75 0.10
CA THR A 7 -19.47 2.31 0.17
C THR A 7 -19.05 1.70 -1.15
N VAL A 8 -18.09 0.78 -1.10
CA VAL A 8 -17.62 0.01 -2.25
C VAL A 8 -18.13 -1.41 -2.07
N GLU A 9 -18.86 -1.92 -3.05
CA GLU A 9 -19.31 -3.31 -3.09
C GLU A 9 -18.28 -4.13 -3.88
N ASP A 10 -17.78 -5.21 -3.30
CA ASP A 10 -16.91 -6.14 -4.02
C ASP A 10 -17.73 -7.06 -4.94
N ASP A 11 -17.04 -7.80 -5.83
CA ASP A 11 -17.68 -8.73 -6.78
C ASP A 11 -18.44 -9.88 -6.09
N ALA A 12 -18.26 -10.05 -4.77
CA ALA A 12 -18.98 -11.02 -3.94
C ALA A 12 -20.24 -10.42 -3.29
N GLY A 13 -20.59 -9.18 -3.60
CA GLY A 13 -21.74 -8.46 -3.06
C GLY A 13 -21.53 -7.93 -1.63
N LYS A 14 -20.28 -7.92 -1.14
CA LYS A 14 -19.97 -7.41 0.19
C LYS A 14 -19.69 -5.92 0.11
N ALA A 15 -20.64 -5.14 0.61
CA ALA A 15 -20.49 -3.71 0.83
C ALA A 15 -19.48 -3.43 1.95
N THR A 16 -18.38 -2.77 1.61
CA THR A 16 -17.38 -2.27 2.56
C THR A 16 -17.42 -0.75 2.58
N THR A 17 -17.53 -0.20 3.78
CA THR A 17 -17.60 1.26 3.99
C THR A 17 -16.20 1.82 4.15
N TYR A 18 -15.83 2.78 3.28
CA TYR A 18 -14.59 3.52 3.33
C TYR A 18 -14.81 4.95 3.81
N HIS A 19 -13.85 5.47 4.56
CA HIS A 19 -13.79 6.86 5.01
C HIS A 19 -12.61 7.57 4.37
N ARG A 20 -12.77 8.85 4.02
CA ARG A 20 -11.66 9.64 3.49
C ARG A 20 -10.71 10.10 4.60
N HIS A 21 -9.40 9.91 4.39
CA HIS A 21 -8.37 10.47 5.24
C HIS A 21 -8.41 12.02 5.16
N PRO A 22 -8.29 12.76 6.28
CA PRO A 22 -8.35 14.22 6.28
C PRO A 22 -7.25 14.87 5.45
N ASN A 23 -6.09 14.22 5.35
CA ASN A 23 -4.94 14.72 4.60
C ASN A 23 -4.72 13.87 3.33
N GLY A 24 -5.02 14.47 2.18
CA GLY A 24 -4.91 13.86 0.84
C GLY A 24 -6.17 13.15 0.34
N GLY A 25 -7.09 12.75 1.22
CA GLY A 25 -8.41 12.23 0.85
C GLY A 25 -8.48 10.74 0.50
N GLY A 26 -7.43 9.95 0.73
CA GLY A 26 -7.42 8.51 0.43
C GLY A 26 -8.51 7.71 1.16
N LEU A 27 -8.90 6.57 0.59
CA LEU A 27 -10.00 5.74 1.07
C LEU A 27 -9.51 4.72 2.09
N LEU A 28 -10.06 4.78 3.30
CA LEU A 28 -9.67 3.93 4.42
C LEU A 28 -10.80 2.97 4.76
N GLY A 29 -10.53 1.68 4.66
CA GLY A 29 -11.44 0.62 5.01
C GLY A 29 -11.69 0.50 6.52
N PRO A 30 -12.53 -0.45 6.94
CA PRO A 30 -12.92 -0.62 8.33
C PRO A 30 -11.71 -0.99 9.22
N GLY A 31 -11.59 -0.31 10.36
CA GLY A 31 -10.55 -0.59 11.35
C GLY A 31 -9.14 -0.13 10.95
N VAL A 32 -8.98 0.60 9.84
CA VAL A 32 -7.72 1.24 9.48
C VAL A 32 -7.34 2.28 10.55
N GLN A 33 -6.06 2.27 10.93
CA GLN A 33 -5.48 3.25 11.83
C GLN A 33 -4.43 4.04 11.05
N ALA A 34 -4.71 5.29 10.73
CA ALA A 34 -3.78 6.18 10.03
C ALA A 34 -3.53 7.43 10.87
N ALA A 35 -2.27 7.83 10.98
CA ALA A 35 -1.89 9.05 11.67
C ALA A 35 -2.44 10.29 10.92
N GLU A 36 -2.96 11.28 11.66
CA GLU A 36 -3.63 12.45 11.07
C GLU A 36 -2.71 13.31 10.19
N ASP A 37 -1.41 13.29 10.48
CA ASP A 37 -0.38 14.02 9.76
C ASP A 37 0.14 13.29 8.51
N ALA A 38 -0.19 12.00 8.35
CA ALA A 38 0.16 11.24 7.15
C ALA A 38 -0.58 11.80 5.93
N PHE A 39 0.08 11.85 4.78
CA PHE A 39 -0.57 12.22 3.52
C PHE A 39 -0.93 10.95 2.74
N ILE A 40 -2.22 10.76 2.45
CA ILE A 40 -2.73 9.62 1.68
C ILE A 40 -3.52 10.15 0.49
N ALA A 41 -3.00 9.99 -0.72
CA ALA A 41 -3.61 10.57 -1.92
C ALA A 41 -5.03 10.04 -2.19
N ALA A 42 -5.90 10.87 -2.76
CA ALA A 42 -7.34 10.61 -2.91
C ALA A 42 -7.73 9.35 -3.69
N SER A 43 -6.85 8.83 -4.55
CA SER A 43 -7.04 7.60 -5.32
C SER A 43 -6.36 6.37 -4.71
N THR A 44 -5.90 6.48 -3.46
CA THR A 44 -5.26 5.39 -2.72
C THR A 44 -6.29 4.62 -1.92
N TYR A 45 -6.18 3.30 -1.91
CA TYR A 45 -6.97 2.42 -1.06
C TYR A 45 -6.11 1.87 0.08
N VAL A 46 -6.65 1.92 1.30
CA VAL A 46 -6.05 1.31 2.48
C VAL A 46 -7.07 0.35 3.06
N GLU A 47 -6.74 -0.93 3.04
CA GLU A 47 -7.64 -2.02 3.37
C GLU A 47 -7.74 -2.30 4.87
N ALA A 48 -8.76 -3.08 5.21
CA ALA A 48 -9.17 -3.32 6.59
C ALA A 48 -8.01 -3.72 7.52
N GLY A 49 -7.95 -3.06 8.68
CA GLY A 49 -6.97 -3.34 9.72
C GLY A 49 -5.52 -2.95 9.41
N ALA A 50 -5.24 -2.30 8.28
CA ALA A 50 -3.92 -1.73 8.00
C ALA A 50 -3.60 -0.56 8.95
N ARG A 51 -2.30 -0.33 9.18
CA ARG A 51 -1.79 0.72 10.06
C ARG A 51 -0.80 1.60 9.32
N ILE A 52 -0.99 2.92 9.37
CA ILE A 52 -0.12 3.93 8.75
C ILE A 52 0.44 4.85 9.83
N GLY A 53 1.77 4.89 9.95
CA GLY A 53 2.51 5.72 10.89
C GLY A 53 2.49 7.22 10.58
N SER A 54 3.07 8.00 11.49
CA SER A 54 3.15 9.46 11.38
C SER A 54 4.13 9.89 10.29
N GLY A 55 3.86 11.04 9.65
CA GLY A 55 4.73 11.63 8.63
C GLY A 55 4.85 10.82 7.34
N CYS A 56 4.03 9.79 7.14
CA CYS A 56 4.01 9.00 5.92
C CYS A 56 3.50 9.81 4.72
N ARG A 57 3.96 9.45 3.52
CA ARG A 57 3.42 9.96 2.25
C ARG A 57 3.14 8.80 1.32
N ILE A 58 1.89 8.68 0.89
CA ILE A 58 1.41 7.61 0.00
C ILE A 58 0.86 8.25 -1.27
N GLY A 59 1.48 7.88 -2.40
CA GLY A 59 1.15 8.35 -3.74
C GLY A 59 -0.17 7.80 -4.28
N ARG A 60 -0.61 8.38 -5.39
CA ARG A 60 -1.89 8.07 -6.07
C ARG A 60 -1.88 6.64 -6.61
N GLY A 61 -3.06 6.02 -6.67
CA GLY A 61 -3.23 4.70 -7.28
C GLY A 61 -2.60 3.56 -6.48
N SER A 62 -2.03 3.86 -5.31
CA SER A 62 -1.45 2.87 -4.43
C SER A 62 -2.53 2.09 -3.69
N TRP A 63 -2.22 0.83 -3.38
CA TRP A 63 -3.09 -0.07 -2.64
C TRP A 63 -2.30 -0.66 -1.47
N ILE A 64 -2.75 -0.35 -0.25
CA ILE A 64 -2.21 -0.90 0.99
C ILE A 64 -3.18 -1.98 1.48
N ASP A 65 -2.78 -3.24 1.36
CA ASP A 65 -3.66 -4.38 1.59
C ASP A 65 -3.88 -4.66 3.09
N CYS A 66 -4.81 -5.57 3.38
CA CYS A 66 -5.30 -5.88 4.71
C CYS A 66 -4.16 -6.13 5.68
N GLN A 67 -4.27 -5.60 6.89
CA GLN A 67 -3.31 -5.85 7.98
C GLN A 67 -1.85 -5.44 7.68
N ALA A 68 -1.58 -4.71 6.59
CA ALA A 68 -0.26 -4.17 6.34
C ALA A 68 0.10 -3.10 7.39
N VAL A 69 1.38 -3.03 7.75
CA VAL A 69 1.90 -2.08 8.74
C VAL A 69 2.94 -1.21 8.06
N VAL A 70 2.65 0.09 7.98
CA VAL A 70 3.55 1.11 7.45
C VAL A 70 4.08 1.92 8.63
N GLY A 71 5.38 1.81 8.90
CA GLY A 71 6.05 2.56 9.97
C GLY A 71 6.15 4.05 9.67
N ASP A 72 6.62 4.82 10.65
CA ASP A 72 6.67 6.28 10.54
C ASP A 72 7.61 6.77 9.42
N HIS A 73 7.28 7.91 8.83
CA HIS A 73 8.08 8.60 7.81
C HIS A 73 8.39 7.75 6.57
N VAL A 74 7.54 6.75 6.28
CA VAL A 74 7.67 5.95 5.06
C VAL A 74 7.16 6.75 3.85
N PHE A 75 7.92 6.67 2.76
CA PHE A 75 7.49 7.17 1.47
C PHE A 75 7.07 6.00 0.57
N ILE A 76 5.86 6.10 0.02
CA ILE A 76 5.32 5.18 -0.98
C ILE A 76 4.97 6.01 -2.21
N GLY A 77 5.56 5.67 -3.35
CA GLY A 77 5.32 6.32 -4.64
C GLY A 77 3.90 6.11 -5.18
N ASP A 78 3.70 6.49 -6.44
CA ASP A 78 2.44 6.28 -7.16
C ASP A 78 2.35 4.83 -7.65
N ASP A 79 1.14 4.29 -7.73
CA ASP A 79 0.81 2.95 -8.25
C ASP A 79 1.59 1.82 -7.57
N VAL A 80 1.77 1.89 -6.25
CA VAL A 80 2.43 0.85 -5.47
C VAL A 80 1.41 -0.10 -4.85
N TYR A 81 1.66 -1.40 -4.98
CA TYR A 81 0.92 -2.42 -4.23
C TYR A 81 1.74 -2.88 -3.01
N VAL A 82 1.16 -2.81 -1.82
CA VAL A 82 1.72 -3.35 -0.58
C VAL A 82 0.86 -4.52 -0.11
N GLY A 83 1.37 -5.73 -0.27
CA GLY A 83 0.62 -6.96 -0.02
C GLY A 83 0.24 -7.17 1.44
N ARG A 84 -0.78 -8.01 1.65
CA ARG A 84 -1.37 -8.32 2.95
C ARG A 84 -0.32 -8.65 4.01
N GLY A 85 -0.47 -8.07 5.19
CA GLY A 85 0.39 -8.37 6.36
C GLY A 85 1.85 -7.98 6.20
N THR A 86 2.21 -7.24 5.14
CA THR A 86 3.55 -6.71 4.93
C THR A 86 3.88 -5.66 5.99
N VAL A 87 5.13 -5.63 6.42
CA VAL A 87 5.65 -4.60 7.34
C VAL A 87 6.68 -3.76 6.61
N LEU A 88 6.42 -2.46 6.50
CA LEU A 88 7.39 -1.45 6.08
C LEU A 88 7.97 -0.78 7.31
N GLY A 89 9.27 -0.96 7.55
CA GLY A 89 9.99 -0.30 8.63
C GLY A 89 9.99 1.22 8.46
N ALA A 90 10.12 1.93 9.58
CA ALA A 90 10.14 3.40 9.55
C ALA A 90 11.23 3.94 8.61
N ARG A 91 10.96 5.07 7.97
CA ARG A 91 11.83 5.74 6.96
C ARG A 91 12.13 4.90 5.71
N ALA A 92 11.45 3.78 5.48
CA ALA A 92 11.55 3.06 4.22
C ALA A 92 11.07 3.93 3.06
N HIS A 93 11.62 3.67 1.87
CA HIS A 93 11.24 4.33 0.63
C HIS A 93 10.87 3.26 -0.39
N VAL A 94 9.64 3.30 -0.90
CA VAL A 94 9.17 2.44 -1.98
C VAL A 94 8.89 3.31 -3.21
N GLY A 95 9.67 3.13 -4.27
CA GLY A 95 9.49 3.87 -5.52
C GLY A 95 8.20 3.48 -6.24
N SER A 96 7.72 4.36 -7.13
CA SER A 96 6.48 4.16 -7.90
C SER A 96 6.48 2.87 -8.72
N HIS A 97 5.28 2.37 -9.04
CA HIS A 97 5.05 1.15 -9.83
C HIS A 97 5.62 -0.14 -9.21
N SER A 98 6.00 -0.10 -7.94
CA SER A 98 6.53 -1.26 -7.24
C SER A 98 5.41 -2.19 -6.75
N ARG A 99 5.73 -3.48 -6.64
CA ARG A 99 4.85 -4.49 -6.02
C ARG A 99 5.58 -5.19 -4.90
N ILE A 100 5.02 -5.07 -3.69
CA ILE A 100 5.54 -5.73 -2.49
C ILE A 100 4.64 -6.90 -2.17
N GLY A 101 5.20 -8.10 -2.18
CA GLY A 101 4.47 -9.34 -1.92
C GLY A 101 3.95 -9.44 -0.49
N ALA A 102 2.98 -10.30 -0.26
CA ALA A 102 2.34 -10.50 1.04
C ALA A 102 3.33 -11.05 2.09
N GLY A 103 3.13 -10.67 3.35
CA GLY A 103 3.97 -11.12 4.47
C GLY A 103 5.45 -10.70 4.37
N THR A 104 5.76 -9.70 3.54
CA THR A 104 7.14 -9.20 3.39
C THR A 104 7.54 -8.38 4.61
N LEU A 105 8.82 -8.44 4.98
CA LEU A 105 9.43 -7.55 5.98
C LEU A 105 10.44 -6.65 5.28
N ILE A 106 10.15 -5.35 5.22
CA ILE A 106 11.06 -4.32 4.73
C ILE A 106 11.65 -3.59 5.92
N GLY A 107 12.98 -3.63 6.06
CA GLY A 107 13.72 -3.03 7.15
C GLY A 107 13.60 -1.50 7.20
N PHE A 108 14.00 -0.95 8.35
CA PHE A 108 14.14 0.48 8.56
C PHE A 108 15.02 1.12 7.48
N GLY A 109 14.64 2.28 6.97
CA GLY A 109 15.46 3.05 6.00
C GLY A 109 15.71 2.37 4.65
N THR A 110 15.20 1.16 4.41
CA THR A 110 15.39 0.43 3.16
C THR A 110 14.80 1.20 1.99
N ARG A 111 15.54 1.26 0.89
CA ARG A 111 15.13 1.95 -0.34
C ARG A 111 14.93 0.97 -1.48
N LEU A 112 13.70 0.89 -1.96
CA LEU A 112 13.33 0.24 -3.19
C LEU A 112 13.20 1.28 -4.29
N HIS A 113 13.83 1.00 -5.43
CA HIS A 113 13.69 1.86 -6.61
C HIS A 113 12.29 1.68 -7.22
N GLY A 114 11.93 2.56 -8.15
CA GLY A 114 10.72 2.35 -8.96
C GLY A 114 10.77 1.01 -9.69
N ASP A 115 9.59 0.47 -10.00
CA ASP A 115 9.42 -0.82 -10.70
C ASP A 115 9.98 -2.03 -9.94
N SER A 116 10.22 -1.90 -8.63
CA SER A 116 10.74 -3.00 -7.82
C SER A 116 9.65 -4.05 -7.57
N ILE A 117 10.04 -5.32 -7.62
CA ILE A 117 9.16 -6.43 -7.26
C ILE A 117 9.82 -7.22 -6.15
N VAL A 118 9.10 -7.30 -5.03
CA VAL A 118 9.51 -8.06 -3.86
C VAL A 118 8.56 -9.25 -3.74
N PRO A 119 9.08 -10.49 -3.74
CA PRO A 119 8.23 -11.68 -3.64
C PRO A 119 7.64 -11.82 -2.23
N ASP A 120 6.55 -12.58 -2.13
CA ASP A 120 5.90 -12.89 -0.86
C ASP A 120 6.88 -13.50 0.16
N GLY A 121 6.74 -13.11 1.42
CA GLY A 121 7.57 -13.58 2.53
C GLY A 121 9.04 -13.13 2.46
N ALA A 122 9.41 -12.20 1.57
CA ALA A 122 10.79 -11.73 1.50
C ALA A 122 11.15 -10.90 2.74
N HIS A 123 12.39 -11.07 3.21
CA HIS A 123 12.94 -10.31 4.33
C HIS A 123 14.09 -9.44 3.83
N LEU A 124 13.84 -8.14 3.70
CA LEU A 124 14.83 -7.15 3.28
C LEU A 124 15.35 -6.45 4.54
N ALA A 125 16.45 -6.96 5.10
CA ALA A 125 17.09 -6.37 6.26
C ALA A 125 17.60 -4.94 5.97
N ASP A 126 17.83 -4.19 7.05
CA ASP A 126 18.32 -2.80 7.06
C ASP A 126 19.45 -2.60 6.03
N ALA A 127 19.19 -1.72 5.06
CA ALA A 127 20.07 -1.51 3.93
C ALA A 127 21.29 -0.68 4.34
N ARG A 128 22.37 -1.36 4.76
CA ARG A 128 23.63 -1.08 4.05
C ARG A 128 23.33 -1.38 2.57
N PRO A 129 23.64 -0.50 1.61
CA PRO A 129 23.04 -0.52 0.28
C PRO A 129 23.32 -1.85 -0.44
N ALA A 130 22.40 -2.81 -0.30
CA ALA A 130 22.43 -4.07 -1.03
C ALA A 130 21.57 -3.86 -2.28
N ARG A 131 22.22 -3.90 -3.44
CA ARG A 131 21.53 -3.97 -4.73
C ARG A 131 20.70 -5.26 -4.76
N ILE A 132 19.39 -5.14 -4.60
CA ILE A 132 18.47 -6.24 -4.92
C ILE A 132 18.19 -6.16 -6.41
N ALA A 133 18.50 -7.25 -7.12
CA ALA A 133 18.22 -7.38 -8.54
C ALA A 133 16.70 -7.39 -8.74
N ALA A 134 16.20 -6.50 -9.59
CA ALA A 134 14.81 -6.48 -10.02
C ALA A 134 14.44 -7.84 -10.63
N VAL A 135 13.64 -8.63 -9.93
CA VAL A 135 13.00 -9.81 -10.49
C VAL A 135 11.89 -9.31 -11.41
N ARG A 136 12.06 -9.45 -12.72
CA ARG A 136 11.04 -9.04 -13.70
C ARG A 136 9.73 -9.77 -13.39
N PRO A 137 8.57 -9.08 -13.41
CA PRO A 137 7.31 -9.74 -13.15
C PRO A 137 7.05 -10.71 -14.29
N ARG A 138 6.85 -11.98 -13.94
CA ARG A 138 6.31 -12.96 -14.89
C ARG A 138 4.89 -12.49 -15.22
N LYS A 139 4.60 -12.25 -16.51
CA LYS A 139 3.27 -11.86 -16.98
C LYS A 139 2.26 -12.92 -16.55
N THR A 140 1.54 -12.69 -15.46
CA THR A 140 0.33 -13.46 -15.13
C THR A 140 -0.84 -12.72 -15.77
N HIS A 141 -1.38 -13.27 -16.84
CA HIS A 141 -2.72 -12.93 -17.30
C HIS A 141 -3.69 -13.27 -16.16
N GLY A 142 -4.22 -12.23 -15.50
CA GLY A 142 -5.44 -12.34 -14.70
C GLY A 142 -6.63 -12.43 -15.66
N PRO A 143 -7.75 -13.04 -15.23
CA PRO A 143 -8.88 -13.32 -16.11
C PRO A 143 -9.58 -12.01 -16.51
N ASP A 144 -9.92 -11.92 -17.79
CA ASP A 144 -10.74 -10.87 -18.38
C ASP A 144 -12.07 -10.71 -17.62
N ALA A 145 -12.23 -9.60 -16.90
CA ALA A 145 -13.55 -9.11 -16.52
C ALA A 145 -14.12 -8.35 -17.73
N ARG A 146 -14.77 -9.09 -18.62
CA ARG A 146 -15.57 -8.54 -19.72
C ARG A 146 -16.73 -7.75 -19.13
N ILE A 147 -16.77 -6.45 -19.44
CA ILE A 147 -17.97 -5.63 -19.32
C ILE A 147 -18.85 -5.98 -20.52
N ALA A 148 -19.94 -6.71 -20.28
CA ALA A 148 -20.99 -6.93 -21.27
C ALA A 148 -21.95 -5.74 -21.27
N ALA A 149 -22.27 -5.25 -22.47
CA ALA A 149 -23.49 -4.50 -22.77
C ALA A 149 -24.62 -5.48 -23.09
#